data_AF-A0ABD3ARJ3-F1
#
_entry.id   AF-A0ABD3ARJ3-F1
#
_cell.length_a   1.000
_cell.length_b   1.000
_cell.length_c   1.000
_cell.angle_alpha   90.00
_cell.angle_beta   90.00
_cell.angle_gamma   90.00
#
_symmetry.space_group_name_H-M   'P 1'
#
loop_
_entity.id
_entity.type
_entity.pdbx_description
1 polymer ?
#
loop_
_entity_poly.entity_id
_entity_poly.type
_entity_poly.pdbx_seq_one_letter_code
_entity_poly.pdbx_strand_id
1 'polypeptide(L)'
;MEEQELKHFSHELHPLTLMEISQQKNEINVQKSNCYGCTNPISLDPTYTCEKCDIFLHKICAQLPREINHPMHTDHLLILLAKPPYTSGSCECEGCTKSWRNFIYHCSSCQFNIDILCAFTERKFEHSSHTHPLTLVQRPASFKCNACNETNTQESYLCTICPFWIHKSCGLLPRIYQRDDHDHPLSLAYCLPNEYRGYGFSCELCHRELKPSSWVYYCGHCRYFVHISCITKQALKPDVDRKPDYFPFPNNNLVEIIQHYSGVVKNKLGKSDQEFSEIKIESHKHTLVLSQVQKDLNNTKQEDMIICDGCIEPITIASSSYYKCGQHCNFFLHAPCAQLPIELPIFPSHLTFKTDGPHNKLKLIFPDQNSWDVVKCNACGSNCTGYSYKCEKGDFFVDVKCGCLRGTIQHKSHKHPLKQVDFWHLQPWGSKCNGCGVYNHFDPFVCGECHYYLGLECVTLPASVKHRWDKHELILSFPPYIDVHDKFYCEICEEEIHPKHWTYRCMECDRSFHPRCIPTLGTSRNIKFGRTLEISCHPHPLTLVPDGKFHFCDSCHKFLAWQKVRIGGPKLLASLMASDEAIAHSISGRLLGARTVLHSILASACLVKVRQLCQKLFAYLVEHTPILGH
;
A
#
# COMPACT_ATOMS: atom_id res chain seq x y z
N MET A 1 -31.63 60.16 -25.73
CA MET A 1 -30.76 61.32 -25.48
C MET A 1 -30.15 61.06 -24.12
N GLU A 2 -28.96 60.45 -24.08
CA GLU A 2 -28.29 60.17 -22.79
C GLU A 2 -27.90 61.51 -22.15
N GLU A 3 -28.28 61.72 -20.88
CA GLU A 3 -27.88 62.92 -20.15
C GLU A 3 -26.35 62.90 -19.98
N GLN A 4 -25.67 63.80 -20.69
CA GLN A 4 -24.21 63.97 -20.63
C GLN A 4 -23.74 64.53 -19.29
N GLU A 5 -24.65 65.11 -18.50
CA GLU A 5 -24.38 65.73 -17.19
C GLU A 5 -25.24 65.09 -16.09
N LEU A 6 -24.63 64.73 -14.97
CA LEU A 6 -25.27 64.09 -13.81
C LEU A 6 -25.07 64.93 -12.55
N LYS A 7 -26.18 65.38 -11.94
CA LYS A 7 -26.16 65.92 -10.56
C LYS A 7 -26.16 64.75 -9.57
N HIS A 8 -25.06 64.56 -8.85
CA HIS A 8 -24.87 63.39 -8.00
C HIS A 8 -24.82 63.80 -6.51
N PHE A 9 -25.46 63.05 -5.60
CA PHE A 9 -25.51 63.41 -4.17
C PHE A 9 -24.16 63.52 -3.47
N SER A 10 -23.17 62.75 -3.93
CA SER A 10 -21.84 62.84 -3.34
C SER A 10 -21.09 64.08 -3.80
N HIS A 11 -21.63 64.80 -4.79
CA HIS A 11 -21.01 65.94 -5.44
C HIS A 11 -22.06 66.87 -6.07
N GLU A 12 -22.74 67.66 -5.24
CA GLU A 12 -23.89 68.48 -5.68
C GLU A 12 -23.49 69.85 -6.27
N LEU A 13 -22.28 70.32 -5.98
CA LEU A 13 -21.80 71.65 -6.38
C LEU A 13 -21.47 71.74 -7.88
N HIS A 14 -21.03 70.64 -8.50
CA HIS A 14 -20.73 70.58 -9.93
C HIS A 14 -21.37 69.33 -10.55
N PRO A 15 -22.01 69.44 -11.73
CA PRO A 15 -22.47 68.27 -12.46
C PRO A 15 -21.28 67.43 -12.93
N LEU A 16 -21.43 66.11 -12.87
CA LEU A 16 -20.45 65.17 -13.41
C LEU A 16 -20.72 64.96 -14.89
N THR A 17 -19.70 65.08 -15.73
CA THR A 17 -19.79 64.84 -17.17
C THR A 17 -19.41 63.40 -17.50
N LEU A 18 -20.18 62.73 -18.35
CA LEU A 18 -19.84 61.38 -18.81
C LEU A 18 -18.71 61.45 -19.84
N MET A 19 -17.57 60.85 -19.51
CA MET A 19 -16.44 60.68 -20.41
C MET A 19 -16.45 59.26 -20.99
N GLU A 20 -16.62 59.15 -22.31
CA GLU A 20 -16.37 57.91 -23.04
C GLU A 20 -14.93 57.92 -23.53
N ILE A 21 -14.09 57.02 -23.01
CA ILE A 21 -12.70 56.88 -23.45
C ILE A 21 -12.72 56.18 -24.82
N SER A 22 -12.96 56.96 -25.88
CA SER A 22 -12.85 56.46 -27.24
C SER A 22 -11.40 56.09 -27.56
N GLN A 23 -11.22 54.96 -28.25
CA GLN A 23 -9.93 54.41 -28.65
C GLN A 23 -9.17 55.39 -29.57
N GLN A 24 -8.42 56.33 -29.00
CA GLN A 24 -7.33 56.98 -29.70
C GLN A 24 -6.07 56.94 -28.83
N LYS A 25 -5.14 56.10 -29.26
CA LYS A 25 -3.73 56.17 -28.89
C LYS A 25 -3.28 57.63 -29.10
N ASN A 26 -2.94 58.31 -28.01
CA ASN A 26 -1.68 59.03 -27.84
C ASN A 26 -1.67 59.67 -26.44
N GLU A 27 -0.68 59.27 -25.66
CA GLU A 27 -0.03 60.07 -24.61
C GLU A 27 -0.89 61.13 -23.90
N ILE A 28 -1.91 60.68 -23.17
CA ILE A 28 -2.33 61.38 -21.97
C ILE A 28 -1.97 60.46 -20.82
N ASN A 29 -1.18 60.99 -19.90
CA ASN A 29 -0.78 60.38 -18.66
C ASN A 29 -2.05 60.16 -17.80
N VAL A 30 -2.86 59.15 -18.13
CA VAL A 30 -3.97 58.69 -17.28
C VAL A 30 -3.31 58.04 -16.08
N GLN A 31 -2.83 58.88 -15.17
CA GLN A 31 -2.47 58.49 -13.82
C GLN A 31 -3.63 57.68 -13.25
N LYS A 32 -3.29 56.65 -12.50
CA LYS A 32 -4.18 55.71 -11.80
C LYS A 32 -5.20 56.44 -10.91
N SER A 33 -6.21 57.06 -11.50
CA SER A 33 -7.31 57.67 -10.76
C SER A 33 -8.25 56.55 -10.33
N ASN A 34 -8.48 56.46 -9.02
CA ASN A 34 -9.40 55.49 -8.45
C ASN A 34 -10.81 56.06 -8.43
N CYS A 35 -11.81 55.21 -8.65
CA CYS A 35 -13.20 55.58 -8.49
C CYS A 35 -13.47 56.02 -7.04
N TYR A 36 -14.04 57.22 -6.87
CA TYR A 36 -14.36 57.81 -5.57
C TYR A 36 -15.33 56.94 -4.75
N GLY A 37 -16.20 56.18 -5.42
CA GLY A 37 -17.15 55.29 -4.77
C GLY A 37 -16.52 53.97 -4.30
N CYS A 38 -15.94 53.19 -5.23
CA CYS A 38 -15.48 51.82 -4.95
C CYS A 38 -13.97 51.67 -4.71
N THR A 39 -13.18 52.73 -4.84
CA THR A 39 -11.71 52.76 -4.74
C THR A 39 -10.93 51.93 -5.75
N ASN A 40 -11.60 51.19 -6.63
CA ASN A 40 -10.94 50.47 -7.70
C ASN A 40 -10.41 51.44 -8.77
N PRO A 41 -9.29 51.10 -9.43
CA PRO A 41 -8.76 51.90 -10.53
C PRO A 41 -9.78 52.05 -11.65
N ILE A 42 -9.84 53.23 -12.24
CA ILE A 42 -10.68 53.46 -13.41
C ILE A 42 -10.00 52.85 -14.62
N SER A 43 -10.74 51.97 -15.29
CA SER A 43 -10.31 51.28 -16.50
C SER A 43 -10.98 51.91 -17.73
N LEU A 44 -10.96 51.26 -18.89
CA LEU A 44 -11.55 51.72 -20.16
C LEU A 44 -13.09 51.88 -20.14
N ASP A 45 -13.71 51.88 -18.96
CA ASP A 45 -15.15 51.94 -18.76
C ASP A 45 -15.69 53.39 -18.80
N PRO A 46 -16.95 53.61 -19.24
CA PRO A 46 -17.59 54.92 -19.15
C PRO A 46 -17.56 55.46 -17.73
N THR A 47 -17.00 56.67 -17.57
CA THR A 47 -16.71 57.25 -16.26
C THR A 47 -17.28 58.66 -16.19
N TYR A 48 -17.98 58.95 -15.10
CA TYR A 48 -18.41 60.30 -14.76
C TYR A 48 -17.26 61.05 -14.08
N THR A 49 -16.90 62.21 -14.60
CA THR A 49 -15.78 63.02 -14.09
C THR A 49 -16.24 64.44 -13.76
N CYS A 50 -15.57 65.05 -12.77
CA CYS A 50 -15.65 66.49 -12.53
C CYS A 50 -14.25 67.09 -12.62
N GLU A 51 -13.96 67.81 -13.71
CA GLU A 51 -12.64 68.42 -13.94
C GLU A 51 -12.26 69.45 -12.86
N LYS A 52 -13.25 70.09 -12.23
CA LYS A 52 -13.02 71.11 -11.19
C LYS A 52 -12.61 70.52 -9.83
N CYS A 53 -12.98 69.27 -9.57
CA CYS A 53 -12.83 68.65 -8.25
C CYS A 53 -12.05 67.34 -8.26
N ASP A 54 -11.55 66.93 -9.43
CA ASP A 54 -10.78 65.69 -9.63
C ASP A 54 -11.50 64.44 -9.09
N ILE A 55 -12.84 64.42 -9.24
CA ILE A 55 -13.68 63.29 -8.84
C ILE A 55 -13.98 62.44 -10.06
N PHE A 56 -13.79 61.14 -9.89
CA PHE A 56 -14.10 60.16 -10.90
C PHE A 56 -15.00 59.04 -10.34
N LEU A 57 -16.06 58.67 -11.06
CA LEU A 57 -16.98 57.61 -10.68
C LEU A 57 -17.27 56.71 -11.89
N HIS A 58 -17.13 55.39 -11.73
CA HIS A 58 -17.66 54.46 -12.73
C HIS A 58 -19.15 54.74 -12.97
N LYS A 59 -19.63 54.58 -14.21
CA LYS A 59 -21.07 54.73 -14.54
C LYS A 59 -21.96 53.93 -13.58
N ILE A 60 -21.58 52.69 -13.27
CA ILE A 60 -22.29 51.82 -12.31
C ILE A 60 -22.24 52.39 -10.89
N CYS A 61 -21.09 52.90 -10.44
CA CYS A 61 -20.97 53.49 -9.10
C CYS A 61 -21.79 54.78 -8.93
N ALA A 62 -21.94 55.57 -10.00
CA ALA A 62 -22.76 56.78 -10.01
C ALA A 62 -24.28 56.48 -10.05
N GLN A 63 -24.65 55.27 -10.48
CA GLN A 63 -26.05 54.83 -10.66
C GLN A 63 -26.50 53.84 -9.57
N LEU A 64 -25.74 53.70 -8.47
CA LEU A 64 -26.11 52.82 -7.36
C LEU A 64 -27.45 53.25 -6.75
N PRO A 65 -28.33 52.28 -6.39
CA PRO A 65 -29.61 52.59 -5.77
C PRO A 65 -29.41 53.26 -4.42
N ARG A 66 -30.22 54.27 -4.10
CA ARG A 66 -30.10 55.01 -2.82
C ARG A 66 -30.50 54.21 -1.61
N GLU A 67 -31.41 53.28 -1.79
CA GLU A 67 -31.94 52.44 -0.74
C GLU A 67 -31.92 50.99 -1.22
N ILE A 68 -31.45 50.09 -0.36
CA ILE A 68 -31.48 48.66 -0.61
C ILE A 68 -32.05 47.93 0.60
N ASN A 69 -32.79 46.84 0.34
CA ASN A 69 -33.02 45.80 1.34
C ASN A 69 -31.92 44.75 1.15
N HIS A 70 -31.14 44.49 2.19
CA HIS A 70 -29.99 43.59 2.10
C HIS A 70 -30.21 42.34 2.95
N PRO A 71 -29.90 41.12 2.46
CA PRO A 71 -30.17 39.87 3.19
C PRO A 71 -29.48 39.73 4.56
N MET A 72 -28.40 40.47 4.82
CA MET A 72 -27.75 40.51 6.15
C MET A 72 -28.43 41.49 7.13
N HIS A 73 -29.35 42.32 6.65
CA HIS A 73 -30.05 43.32 7.44
C HIS A 73 -31.46 43.53 6.85
N THR A 74 -32.34 42.57 7.10
CA THR A 74 -33.67 42.49 6.50
C THR A 74 -34.70 43.41 7.14
N ASP A 75 -34.46 43.84 8.37
CA ASP A 75 -35.44 44.54 9.19
C ASP A 75 -35.53 46.04 8.85
N HIS A 76 -34.48 46.62 8.28
CA HIS A 76 -34.44 48.03 7.86
C HIS A 76 -33.77 48.21 6.49
N LEU A 77 -34.21 49.22 5.74
CA LEU A 77 -33.53 49.64 4.52
C LEU A 77 -32.17 50.26 4.86
N LEU A 78 -31.18 49.96 4.01
CA LEU A 78 -29.87 50.58 4.09
C LEU A 78 -29.81 51.75 3.10
N ILE A 79 -29.32 52.90 3.57
CA ILE A 79 -29.22 54.14 2.81
C ILE A 79 -27.78 54.33 2.33
N LEU A 80 -27.60 54.63 1.04
CA LEU A 80 -26.30 54.94 0.44
C LEU A 80 -25.82 56.33 0.87
N LEU A 81 -24.69 56.38 1.56
CA LEU A 81 -23.99 57.59 1.97
C LEU A 81 -22.68 57.76 1.21
N ALA A 82 -22.32 59.01 0.92
CA ALA A 82 -21.08 59.33 0.23
C ALA A 82 -19.83 59.05 1.08
N LYS A 83 -19.96 59.14 2.40
CA LYS A 83 -18.95 58.81 3.40
C LYS A 83 -19.62 58.24 4.65
N PRO A 84 -18.90 57.46 5.47
CA PRO A 84 -19.40 56.99 6.76
C PRO A 84 -19.79 58.16 7.68
N PRO A 85 -20.89 58.06 8.46
CA PRO A 85 -21.40 59.15 9.30
C PRO A 85 -20.63 59.33 10.63
N TYR A 86 -19.46 58.72 10.76
CA TYR A 86 -18.67 58.70 11.99
C TYR A 86 -17.59 59.78 11.99
N THR A 87 -17.23 60.27 13.18
CA THR A 87 -16.19 61.30 13.37
C THR A 87 -14.79 60.85 12.91
N SER A 88 -14.54 59.54 12.88
CA SER A 88 -13.31 58.92 12.37
C SER A 88 -13.18 59.00 10.84
N GLY A 89 -14.26 59.31 10.11
CA GLY A 89 -14.32 59.27 8.65
C GLY A 89 -14.18 57.86 8.06
N SER A 90 -14.25 56.82 8.89
CA SER A 90 -14.14 55.41 8.49
C SER A 90 -15.03 54.52 9.35
N CYS A 91 -15.48 53.41 8.80
CA CYS A 91 -16.22 52.38 9.51
C CYS A 91 -15.72 50.99 9.14
N GLU A 92 -16.17 49.97 9.85
CA GLU A 92 -15.93 48.58 9.48
C GLU A 92 -17.13 48.07 8.66
N CYS A 93 -16.85 47.41 7.53
CA CYS A 93 -17.89 46.75 6.76
C CYS A 93 -18.30 45.44 7.44
N GLU A 94 -19.59 45.28 7.77
CA GLU A 94 -20.15 44.07 8.38
C GLU A 94 -20.08 42.84 7.46
N GLY A 95 -19.91 43.04 6.15
CA GLY A 95 -19.66 41.97 5.19
C GLY A 95 -18.22 41.46 5.26
N CYS A 96 -17.24 42.32 5.00
CA CYS A 96 -15.84 41.89 4.83
C CYS A 96 -14.90 42.18 6.02
N THR A 97 -15.42 42.79 7.10
CA THR A 97 -14.67 43.22 8.30
C THR A 97 -13.46 44.13 8.01
N LYS A 98 -13.45 44.79 6.85
CA LYS A 98 -12.39 45.76 6.48
C LYS A 98 -12.82 47.18 6.80
N SER A 99 -11.83 48.01 7.12
CA SER A 99 -12.03 49.46 7.26
C SER A 99 -12.38 50.08 5.91
N TRP A 100 -13.47 50.83 5.86
CA TRP A 100 -14.04 51.46 4.66
C TRP A 100 -14.30 52.95 4.90
N ARG A 101 -14.05 53.78 3.87
CA ARG A 101 -14.06 55.26 3.98
C ARG A 101 -14.92 55.99 2.94
N ASN A 102 -15.41 55.28 1.93
CA ASN A 102 -16.10 55.87 0.78
C ASN A 102 -17.57 55.44 0.77
N PHE A 103 -18.16 55.28 -0.42
CA PHE A 103 -19.59 55.00 -0.57
C PHE A 103 -20.00 53.78 0.25
N ILE A 104 -21.03 53.93 1.07
CA ILE A 104 -21.44 52.89 2.00
C ILE A 104 -22.94 52.86 2.20
N TYR A 105 -23.49 51.66 2.35
CA TYR A 105 -24.86 51.46 2.79
C TYR A 105 -24.91 51.41 4.31
N HIS A 106 -25.67 52.32 4.91
CA HIS A 106 -25.74 52.53 6.34
C HIS A 106 -27.18 52.46 6.85
N CYS A 107 -27.38 51.82 8.00
CA CYS A 107 -28.60 51.91 8.80
C CYS A 107 -28.34 52.76 10.05
N SER A 108 -29.02 53.90 10.18
CA SER A 108 -28.88 54.77 11.35
C SER A 108 -29.40 54.15 12.64
N SER A 109 -30.47 53.35 12.55
CA SER A 109 -31.11 52.72 13.71
C SER A 109 -30.25 51.63 14.33
N CYS A 110 -29.59 50.82 13.48
CA CYS A 110 -28.83 49.65 13.92
C CYS A 110 -27.30 49.86 13.87
N GLN A 111 -26.84 51.01 13.36
CA GLN A 111 -25.42 51.27 13.10
C GLN A 111 -24.78 50.20 12.20
N PHE A 112 -25.57 49.57 11.33
CA PHE A 112 -25.13 48.55 10.39
C PHE A 112 -24.49 49.21 9.17
N ASN A 113 -23.31 48.75 8.77
CA ASN A 113 -22.52 49.34 7.69
C ASN A 113 -22.09 48.24 6.71
N ILE A 114 -22.36 48.40 5.41
CA ILE A 114 -21.87 47.47 4.38
C ILE A 114 -21.33 48.23 3.17
N ASP A 115 -20.10 47.92 2.77
CA ASP A 115 -19.49 48.54 1.59
C ASP A 115 -20.22 48.14 0.31
N ILE A 116 -20.12 48.99 -0.72
CA ILE A 116 -20.86 48.80 -1.97
C ILE A 116 -20.46 47.55 -2.74
N LEU A 117 -19.26 46.99 -2.53
CA LEU A 117 -18.87 45.73 -3.18
C LEU A 117 -19.56 44.56 -2.49
N CYS A 118 -19.58 44.55 -1.15
CA CYS A 118 -20.24 43.52 -0.33
C CYS A 118 -21.77 43.56 -0.42
N ALA A 119 -22.34 44.74 -0.71
CA ALA A 119 -23.79 44.91 -0.89
C ALA A 119 -24.34 44.22 -2.15
N PHE A 120 -23.52 44.10 -3.21
CA PHE A 120 -23.95 43.57 -4.51
C PHE A 120 -23.21 42.31 -4.99
N THR A 121 -22.26 41.79 -4.21
CA THR A 121 -21.60 40.52 -4.54
C THR A 121 -22.62 39.37 -4.46
N GLU A 122 -22.93 38.71 -5.58
CA GLU A 122 -23.74 37.49 -5.58
C GLU A 122 -23.04 36.40 -4.75
N ARG A 123 -23.75 35.91 -3.73
CA ARG A 123 -23.16 35.07 -2.67
C ARG A 123 -23.31 33.58 -2.93
N LYS A 124 -23.85 33.21 -4.08
CA LYS A 124 -24.19 31.82 -4.43
C LYS A 124 -23.07 31.23 -5.29
N PHE A 125 -22.56 30.09 -4.83
CA PHE A 125 -21.49 29.35 -5.46
C PHE A 125 -22.00 27.95 -5.82
N GLU A 126 -22.07 27.64 -7.11
CA GLU A 126 -22.36 26.30 -7.58
C GLU A 126 -21.10 25.43 -7.47
N HIS A 127 -21.08 24.51 -6.49
CA HIS A 127 -19.91 23.68 -6.25
C HIS A 127 -20.14 22.25 -6.73
N SER A 128 -19.18 21.67 -7.45
CA SER A 128 -19.32 20.36 -8.09
C SER A 128 -19.48 19.17 -7.14
N SER A 129 -19.20 19.35 -5.84
CA SER A 129 -19.42 18.33 -4.82
C SER A 129 -20.85 18.29 -4.29
N HIS A 130 -21.70 19.26 -4.64
CA HIS A 130 -23.00 19.45 -4.00
C HIS A 130 -24.04 20.03 -4.96
N THR A 131 -25.28 19.55 -4.88
CA THR A 131 -26.33 19.88 -5.85
C THR A 131 -26.97 21.24 -5.64
N HIS A 132 -26.89 21.79 -4.42
CA HIS A 132 -27.47 23.09 -4.09
C HIS A 132 -26.42 24.21 -4.14
N PRO A 133 -26.80 25.44 -4.52
CA PRO A 133 -25.92 26.59 -4.42
C PRO A 133 -25.48 26.83 -2.98
N LEU A 134 -24.17 27.00 -2.77
CA LEU A 134 -23.61 27.29 -1.46
C LEU A 134 -23.51 28.79 -1.25
N THR A 135 -23.80 29.25 -0.04
CA THR A 135 -23.72 30.65 0.36
C THR A 135 -22.42 30.90 1.13
N LEU A 136 -21.66 31.93 0.75
CA LEU A 136 -20.49 32.34 1.51
C LEU A 136 -20.90 32.94 2.87
N VAL A 137 -20.42 32.34 3.95
CA VAL A 137 -20.51 32.82 5.33
C VAL A 137 -19.20 33.50 5.69
N GLN A 138 -19.24 34.82 5.83
CA GLN A 138 -18.06 35.65 6.10
C GLN A 138 -17.69 35.68 7.58
N ARG A 139 -18.66 35.52 8.49
CA ARG A 139 -18.37 35.35 9.91
C ARG A 139 -17.75 33.97 10.16
N PRO A 140 -16.49 33.89 10.65
CA PRO A 140 -15.86 32.61 10.92
C PRO A 140 -16.68 31.84 11.97
N ALA A 141 -17.15 30.65 11.60
CA ALA A 141 -17.84 29.74 12.50
C ALA A 141 -16.94 28.52 12.75
N SER A 142 -17.02 27.95 13.94
CA SER A 142 -16.39 26.66 14.23
C SER A 142 -17.37 25.56 13.86
N PHE A 143 -17.04 24.78 12.83
CA PHE A 143 -17.87 23.68 12.35
C PHE A 143 -17.00 22.56 11.80
N LYS A 144 -17.54 21.34 11.77
CA LYS A 144 -16.86 20.21 11.14
C LYS A 144 -17.06 20.27 9.63
N CYS A 145 -15.99 20.55 8.89
CA CYS A 145 -16.04 20.67 7.44
C CYS A 145 -16.31 19.32 6.76
N ASN A 146 -17.31 19.26 5.85
CA ASN A 146 -17.67 18.05 5.10
C ASN A 146 -16.57 17.58 4.14
N ALA A 147 -15.63 18.46 3.74
CA ALA A 147 -14.53 18.12 2.85
C ALA A 147 -13.34 17.53 3.61
N CYS A 148 -12.79 18.26 4.60
CA CYS A 148 -11.55 17.87 5.27
C CYS A 148 -11.75 17.14 6.60
N ASN A 149 -12.99 17.08 7.11
CA ASN A 149 -13.34 16.52 8.43
C ASN A 149 -12.66 17.19 9.63
N GLU A 150 -12.02 18.35 9.44
CA GLU A 150 -11.44 19.15 10.52
C GLU A 150 -12.42 20.24 10.99
N THR A 151 -12.28 20.62 12.26
CA THR A 151 -13.04 21.72 12.88
C THR A 151 -12.13 22.91 13.03
N ASN A 152 -12.28 23.93 12.16
CA ASN A 152 -11.49 25.16 12.22
C ASN A 152 -12.42 26.37 12.08
N THR A 153 -12.01 27.50 12.65
CA THR A 153 -12.74 28.78 12.53
C THR A 153 -12.24 29.51 11.28
N GLN A 154 -12.92 29.35 10.15
CA GLN A 154 -12.57 29.99 8.88
C GLN A 154 -13.83 30.48 8.13
N GLU A 155 -13.63 31.34 7.12
CA GLU A 155 -14.66 31.62 6.12
C GLU A 155 -15.16 30.30 5.51
N SER A 156 -16.47 30.20 5.26
CA SER A 156 -17.09 28.92 4.90
C SER A 156 -18.19 29.07 3.86
N TYR A 157 -18.46 27.99 3.13
CA TYR A 157 -19.60 27.88 2.24
C TYR A 157 -20.64 26.94 2.85
N LEU A 158 -21.83 27.47 3.10
CA LEU A 158 -22.97 26.79 3.73
C LEU A 158 -24.06 26.54 2.69
N CYS A 159 -24.63 25.34 2.69
CA CYS A 159 -25.91 25.09 2.04
C CYS A 159 -27.06 25.46 3.00
N THR A 160 -28.01 26.27 2.54
CA THR A 160 -29.19 26.64 3.35
C THR A 160 -30.31 25.59 3.29
N ILE A 161 -30.22 24.62 2.37
CA ILE A 161 -31.23 23.59 2.13
C ILE A 161 -30.93 22.31 2.92
N CYS A 162 -29.65 22.01 3.16
CA CYS A 162 -29.23 20.78 3.83
C CYS A 162 -27.99 21.04 4.71
N PRO A 163 -27.63 20.14 5.65
CA PRO A 163 -26.51 20.32 6.57
C PRO A 163 -25.15 20.07 5.89
N PHE A 164 -24.88 20.78 4.79
CA PHE A 164 -23.64 20.72 4.05
C PHE A 164 -22.85 22.02 4.28
N TRP A 165 -21.65 21.89 4.83
CA TRP A 165 -20.82 23.01 5.22
C TRP A 165 -19.33 22.71 4.98
N ILE A 166 -18.66 23.55 4.20
CA ILE A 166 -17.23 23.39 3.86
C ILE A 166 -16.45 24.67 4.14
N HIS A 167 -15.16 24.56 4.48
CA HIS A 167 -14.28 25.72 4.50
C HIS A 167 -14.18 26.32 3.09
N LYS A 168 -14.06 27.64 2.99
CA LYS A 168 -13.83 28.34 1.72
C LYS A 168 -12.61 27.81 1.00
N SER A 169 -11.53 27.56 1.74
CA SER A 169 -10.29 26.94 1.24
C SER A 169 -10.51 25.54 0.66
N CYS A 170 -11.42 24.74 1.24
CA CYS A 170 -11.74 23.40 0.74
C CYS A 170 -12.59 23.43 -0.54
N GLY A 171 -13.50 24.40 -0.66
CA GLY A 171 -14.33 24.59 -1.87
C GLY A 171 -13.57 25.16 -3.07
N LEU A 172 -12.38 25.72 -2.85
CA LEU A 172 -11.51 26.29 -3.89
C LEU A 172 -10.31 25.39 -4.23
N LEU A 173 -10.28 24.14 -3.72
CA LEU A 173 -9.21 23.21 -4.03
C LEU A 173 -9.17 22.89 -5.55
N PRO A 174 -7.97 22.84 -6.15
CA PRO A 174 -7.85 22.51 -7.56
C PRO A 174 -8.34 21.07 -7.83
N ARG A 175 -8.97 20.85 -8.99
CA ARG A 175 -9.42 19.49 -9.36
C ARG A 175 -8.28 18.53 -9.65
N ILE A 176 -7.14 19.07 -10.10
CA ILE A 176 -5.93 18.31 -10.43
C ILE A 176 -4.78 18.90 -9.62
N TYR A 177 -4.02 18.04 -8.96
CA TYR A 177 -2.88 18.42 -8.14
C TYR A 177 -1.67 17.54 -8.49
N GLN A 178 -0.58 18.16 -8.91
CA GLN A 178 0.69 17.49 -9.18
C GLN A 178 1.56 17.57 -7.92
N ARG A 179 2.24 16.47 -7.57
CA ARG A 179 3.24 16.44 -6.50
C ARG A 179 4.62 16.19 -7.06
N ASP A 180 5.63 16.70 -6.37
CA ASP A 180 7.03 16.47 -6.71
C ASP A 180 7.49 15.03 -6.38
N ASP A 181 6.78 14.34 -5.48
CA ASP A 181 7.07 12.97 -5.03
C ASP A 181 6.24 11.89 -5.73
N HIS A 182 5.40 12.28 -6.70
CA HIS A 182 4.57 11.36 -7.46
C HIS A 182 4.43 11.81 -8.92
N ASP A 183 4.87 10.95 -9.84
CA ASP A 183 4.97 11.28 -11.27
C ASP A 183 3.61 11.53 -11.93
N HIS A 184 2.51 10.99 -11.38
CA HIS A 184 1.17 11.14 -11.95
C HIS A 184 0.35 12.25 -11.26
N PRO A 185 -0.43 13.05 -12.02
CA PRO A 185 -1.34 14.02 -11.45
C PRO A 185 -2.43 13.35 -10.60
N LEU A 186 -2.66 13.87 -9.41
CA LEU A 186 -3.74 13.43 -8.54
C LEU A 186 -5.03 14.16 -8.88
N SER A 187 -6.13 13.42 -9.03
CA SER A 187 -7.47 13.98 -9.21
C SER A 187 -8.18 14.12 -7.86
N LEU A 188 -8.88 15.23 -7.65
CA LEU A 188 -9.74 15.41 -6.48
C LEU A 188 -11.04 14.64 -6.67
N ALA A 189 -11.34 13.73 -5.75
CA ALA A 189 -12.64 13.08 -5.63
C ALA A 189 -13.35 13.53 -4.36
N TYR A 190 -14.65 13.82 -4.48
CA TYR A 190 -15.51 14.21 -3.36
C TYR A 190 -16.04 13.01 -2.55
N CYS A 191 -15.75 11.81 -3.02
CA CYS A 191 -15.92 10.54 -2.30
C CYS A 191 -14.99 9.50 -2.93
N LEU A 192 -14.62 8.46 -2.19
CA LEU A 192 -13.83 7.36 -2.77
C LEU A 192 -14.63 6.68 -3.88
N PRO A 193 -14.11 6.61 -5.13
CA PRO A 193 -14.81 5.98 -6.22
C PRO A 193 -15.14 4.52 -5.92
N ASN A 194 -16.33 4.07 -6.31
CA ASN A 194 -16.89 2.77 -5.91
C ASN A 194 -16.00 1.60 -6.35
N GLU A 195 -15.36 1.71 -7.50
CA GLU A 195 -14.44 0.71 -8.06
C GLU A 195 -13.23 0.41 -7.17
N TYR A 196 -12.90 1.31 -6.25
CA TYR A 196 -11.80 1.12 -5.31
C TYR A 196 -12.29 0.47 -3.99
N ARG A 197 -13.56 0.63 -3.59
CA ARG A 197 -14.06 0.27 -2.23
C ARG A 197 -13.96 -1.20 -1.83
N GLY A 198 -13.55 -2.10 -2.72
CA GLY A 198 -13.30 -3.52 -2.41
C GLY A 198 -12.11 -3.76 -1.47
N TYR A 199 -11.25 -2.75 -1.24
CA TYR A 199 -10.08 -2.86 -0.36
C TYR A 199 -10.03 -1.70 0.64
N GLY A 200 -9.44 -1.92 1.83
CA GLY A 200 -9.22 -0.86 2.82
C GLY A 200 -8.03 0.03 2.42
N PHE A 201 -8.28 1.33 2.23
CA PHE A 201 -7.26 2.31 1.85
C PHE A 201 -6.80 3.16 3.02
N SER A 202 -5.52 3.48 3.02
CA SER A 202 -4.91 4.45 3.92
C SER A 202 -4.35 5.63 3.12
N CYS A 203 -4.26 6.78 3.78
CA CYS A 203 -3.63 7.97 3.22
C CYS A 203 -2.12 7.79 3.13
N GLU A 204 -1.52 8.02 1.97
CA GLU A 204 -0.07 7.83 1.76
C GLU A 204 0.81 8.77 2.59
N LEU A 205 0.27 9.90 3.03
CA LEU A 205 1.03 10.87 3.81
C LEU A 205 0.91 10.70 5.33
N CYS A 206 -0.15 10.05 5.82
CA CYS A 206 -0.38 9.91 7.27
C CYS A 206 -0.74 8.50 7.72
N HIS A 207 -0.84 7.57 6.77
CA HIS A 207 -1.11 6.14 6.95
C HIS A 207 -2.39 5.78 7.72
N ARG A 208 -3.28 6.76 7.93
CA ARG A 208 -4.61 6.54 8.52
C ARG A 208 -5.63 6.13 7.46
N GLU A 209 -6.60 5.33 7.88
CA GLU A 209 -7.67 4.81 7.02
C GLU A 209 -8.51 5.94 6.40
N LEU A 210 -8.83 5.77 5.11
CA LEU A 210 -9.68 6.67 4.35
C LEU A 210 -11.13 6.23 4.41
N LYS A 211 -12.02 7.12 4.85
CA LYS A 211 -13.45 6.84 4.87
C LYS A 211 -14.05 7.02 3.47
N PRO A 212 -15.00 6.17 3.04
CA PRO A 212 -15.61 6.27 1.70
C PRO A 212 -16.21 7.64 1.35
N SER A 213 -16.68 8.38 2.36
CA SER A 213 -17.27 9.71 2.22
C SER A 213 -16.28 10.87 2.33
N SER A 214 -14.99 10.60 2.55
CA SER A 214 -13.97 11.65 2.65
C SER A 214 -13.53 12.12 1.27
N TRP A 215 -13.22 13.42 1.17
CA TRP A 215 -12.61 13.97 -0.03
C TRP A 215 -11.14 13.59 -0.05
N VAL A 216 -10.68 13.13 -1.20
CA VAL A 216 -9.33 12.62 -1.38
C VAL A 216 -8.75 13.09 -2.70
N TYR A 217 -7.46 13.35 -2.70
CA TYR A 217 -6.71 13.36 -3.95
C TYR A 217 -6.25 11.94 -4.22
N TYR A 218 -6.46 11.47 -5.44
CA TYR A 218 -6.09 10.13 -5.82
C TYR A 218 -5.52 10.02 -7.23
N CYS A 219 -4.63 9.06 -7.41
CA CYS A 219 -4.26 8.53 -8.72
C CYS A 219 -4.83 7.12 -8.82
N GLY A 220 -5.80 6.92 -9.72
CA GLY A 220 -6.42 5.61 -9.94
C GLY A 220 -5.40 4.55 -10.36
N HIS A 221 -4.48 4.90 -11.26
CA HIS A 221 -3.42 4.01 -11.76
C HIS A 221 -2.51 3.51 -10.63
N CYS A 222 -1.98 4.41 -9.83
CA CYS A 222 -1.07 4.05 -8.74
C CYS A 222 -1.79 3.63 -7.45
N ARG A 223 -3.13 3.67 -7.45
CA ARG A 223 -3.96 3.56 -6.23
C ARG A 223 -3.40 4.45 -5.11
N TYR A 224 -2.86 5.61 -5.46
CA TYR A 224 -2.26 6.56 -4.54
C TYR A 224 -3.38 7.42 -3.98
N PHE A 225 -3.60 7.43 -2.67
CA PHE A 225 -4.72 8.16 -2.06
C PHE A 225 -4.23 9.02 -0.91
N VAL A 226 -4.68 10.27 -0.85
CA VAL A 226 -4.24 11.22 0.16
C VAL A 226 -5.42 12.06 0.65
N HIS A 227 -5.51 12.27 1.97
CA HIS A 227 -6.43 13.25 2.53
C HIS A 227 -6.14 14.65 1.99
N ILE A 228 -7.17 15.41 1.67
CA ILE A 228 -6.98 16.82 1.28
C ILE A 228 -6.23 17.63 2.34
N SER A 229 -6.44 17.32 3.63
CA SER A 229 -5.76 17.98 4.75
C SER A 229 -4.30 17.58 4.92
N CYS A 230 -3.89 16.41 4.43
CA CYS A 230 -2.50 16.01 4.47
C CYS A 230 -1.69 16.74 3.39
N ILE A 231 -2.28 17.02 2.23
CA ILE A 231 -1.60 17.76 1.16
C ILE A 231 -1.31 19.20 1.59
N THR A 232 -2.27 19.87 2.22
CA THR A 232 -2.10 21.27 2.65
C THR A 232 -1.12 21.44 3.82
N LYS A 233 -0.81 20.37 4.56
CA LYS A 233 0.05 20.41 5.77
C LYS A 233 1.53 20.08 5.51
N GLN A 234 1.89 19.51 4.37
CA GLN A 234 3.20 18.87 4.18
C GLN A 234 4.25 19.67 3.38
N ALA A 235 4.28 21.00 3.53
CA ALA A 235 5.42 21.82 3.10
C ALA A 235 6.65 21.71 4.03
N LEU A 236 6.83 20.58 4.72
CA LEU A 236 7.98 20.33 5.60
C LEU A 236 8.77 19.15 5.05
N LYS A 237 9.87 19.47 4.37
CA LYS A 237 10.90 18.52 3.94
C LYS A 237 11.61 17.93 5.17
N PRO A 238 11.96 16.63 5.18
CA PRO A 238 13.12 16.17 5.93
C PRO A 238 14.39 16.47 5.12
N ASP A 239 15.40 17.05 5.79
CA ASP A 239 16.71 17.35 5.25
C ASP A 239 17.77 16.37 5.79
N VAL A 240 18.50 15.78 4.85
CA VAL A 240 19.93 15.37 4.79
C VAL A 240 20.60 14.51 5.88
N ASP A 241 21.16 13.41 5.36
CA ASP A 241 22.38 12.64 5.67
C ASP A 241 22.73 12.27 7.11
N ARG A 242 22.64 10.96 7.37
CA ARG A 242 23.68 10.22 8.10
C ARG A 242 24.00 8.93 7.34
N LYS A 243 25.27 8.71 7.01
CA LYS A 243 25.82 7.38 6.73
C LYS A 243 26.21 6.71 8.04
N PRO A 244 25.53 5.63 8.42
CA PRO A 244 26.22 4.59 9.19
C PRO A 244 26.88 3.60 8.26
N ASP A 245 27.98 3.01 8.74
CA ASP A 245 28.63 1.88 8.08
C ASP A 245 27.64 0.72 8.00
N TYR A 246 27.23 0.36 6.78
CA TYR A 246 26.24 -0.69 6.55
C TYR A 246 26.73 -1.73 5.56
N PHE A 247 26.31 -2.97 5.83
CA PHE A 247 26.58 -4.15 5.04
C PHE A 247 25.59 -4.21 3.86
N PRO A 248 26.04 -4.27 2.60
CA PRO A 248 25.14 -4.44 1.47
C PRO A 248 24.46 -5.82 1.57
N PHE A 249 23.14 -5.87 1.41
CA PHE A 249 22.35 -7.10 1.36
C PHE A 249 22.33 -7.59 -0.09
N PRO A 250 23.16 -8.58 -0.47
CA PRO A 250 23.29 -8.97 -1.86
C PRO A 250 22.20 -10.00 -2.20
N ASN A 251 21.38 -9.67 -3.19
CA ASN A 251 20.69 -10.63 -4.07
C ASN A 251 19.72 -11.66 -3.47
N ASN A 252 19.23 -11.50 -2.24
CA ASN A 252 18.26 -12.43 -1.62
C ASN A 252 18.75 -13.89 -1.58
N ASN A 253 20.07 -14.13 -1.64
CA ASN A 253 20.65 -15.46 -1.54
C ASN A 253 20.79 -15.85 -0.05
N LEU A 254 19.83 -16.65 0.43
CA LEU A 254 19.73 -17.04 1.84
C LEU A 254 20.94 -17.84 2.33
N VAL A 255 21.67 -18.51 1.43
CA VAL A 255 22.90 -19.26 1.77
C VAL A 255 24.06 -18.31 2.07
N GLU A 256 24.19 -17.20 1.33
CA GLU A 256 25.19 -16.17 1.60
C GLU A 256 24.94 -15.47 2.93
N ILE A 257 23.67 -15.26 3.30
CA ILE A 257 23.30 -14.69 4.61
C ILE A 257 23.72 -15.64 5.74
N ILE A 258 23.46 -16.94 5.59
CA ILE A 258 23.92 -17.95 6.54
C ILE A 258 25.45 -17.91 6.65
N GLN A 259 26.17 -17.87 5.53
CA GLN A 259 27.63 -17.81 5.51
C GLN A 259 28.17 -16.56 6.21
N HIS A 260 27.66 -15.39 5.86
CA HIS A 260 28.08 -14.12 6.43
C HIS A 260 27.85 -14.09 7.94
N TYR A 261 26.63 -14.42 8.38
CA TYR A 261 26.29 -14.37 9.80
C TYR A 261 27.06 -15.41 10.62
N SER A 262 27.25 -16.61 10.07
CA SER A 262 28.10 -17.63 10.68
C SER A 262 29.54 -17.13 10.82
N GLY A 263 30.08 -16.44 9.81
CA GLY A 263 31.40 -15.79 9.86
C GLY A 263 31.49 -14.70 10.94
N VAL A 264 30.49 -13.82 11.04
CA VAL A 264 30.43 -12.77 12.08
C VAL A 264 30.42 -13.38 13.49
N VAL A 265 29.64 -14.44 13.72
CA VAL A 265 29.59 -15.13 15.01
C VAL A 265 30.92 -15.84 15.32
N LYS A 266 31.53 -16.50 14.34
CA LYS A 266 32.85 -17.16 14.49
C LYS A 266 33.99 -16.18 14.76
N ASN A 267 34.00 -15.03 14.09
CA ASN A 267 35.00 -13.97 14.30
C ASN A 267 34.92 -13.40 15.73
N LYS A 268 33.72 -13.28 16.29
CA LYS A 268 33.53 -12.92 17.71
C LYS A 268 34.01 -14.00 18.68
N LEU A 269 34.15 -15.25 18.22
CA LEU A 269 34.55 -16.42 19.02
C LEU A 269 36.01 -16.87 18.75
N GLY A 270 36.75 -16.22 17.85
CA GLY A 270 38.16 -16.50 17.58
C GLY A 270 38.47 -17.85 16.91
N LYS A 271 37.58 -18.39 16.06
CA LYS A 271 37.79 -19.66 15.33
C LYS A 271 38.22 -19.43 13.88
N SER A 272 39.14 -20.25 13.35
CA SER A 272 39.65 -20.16 11.97
C SER A 272 38.75 -20.82 10.93
N ASP A 273 38.73 -20.28 9.71
CA ASP A 273 38.02 -20.81 8.55
C ASP A 273 38.79 -21.95 7.86
N GLN A 274 38.81 -23.14 8.46
CA GLN A 274 39.25 -24.35 7.76
C GLN A 274 38.04 -25.15 7.28
N GLU A 275 37.87 -25.25 5.96
CA GLU A 275 37.02 -26.25 5.34
C GLU A 275 37.76 -27.59 5.33
N PHE A 276 37.15 -28.62 5.91
CA PHE A 276 37.75 -29.95 5.97
C PHE A 276 37.24 -30.79 4.79
N SER A 277 38.10 -31.63 4.23
CA SER A 277 37.72 -32.58 3.17
C SER A 277 36.63 -33.55 3.63
N GLU A 278 36.63 -33.89 4.92
CA GLU A 278 35.64 -34.75 5.56
C GLU A 278 35.24 -34.18 6.92
N ILE A 279 33.95 -34.26 7.24
CA ILE A 279 33.39 -33.82 8.53
C ILE A 279 32.47 -34.87 9.13
N LYS A 280 32.46 -34.93 10.47
CA LYS A 280 31.42 -35.61 11.25
C LYS A 280 30.58 -34.55 11.94
N ILE A 281 29.26 -34.65 11.81
CA ILE A 281 28.31 -33.69 12.38
C ILE A 281 27.30 -34.42 13.24
N GLU A 282 26.72 -33.72 14.23
CA GLU A 282 25.75 -34.34 15.16
C GLU A 282 24.44 -34.72 14.47
N SER A 283 24.06 -33.98 13.43
CA SER A 283 22.80 -34.17 12.70
C SER A 283 22.79 -35.37 11.76
N HIS A 284 23.94 -36.01 11.50
CA HIS A 284 24.04 -37.19 10.64
C HIS A 284 25.15 -38.15 11.06
N LYS A 285 24.82 -39.45 11.15
CA LYS A 285 25.71 -40.49 11.68
C LYS A 285 26.93 -40.78 10.81
N HIS A 286 26.79 -40.64 9.49
CA HIS A 286 27.87 -40.93 8.56
C HIS A 286 28.77 -39.72 8.33
N THR A 287 30.02 -39.99 7.94
CA THR A 287 30.97 -38.94 7.58
C THR A 287 30.56 -38.33 6.25
N LEU A 288 30.59 -37.00 6.18
CA LEU A 288 30.28 -36.26 4.97
C LEU A 288 31.56 -35.82 4.27
N VAL A 289 31.55 -35.89 2.94
CA VAL A 289 32.69 -35.56 2.09
C VAL A 289 32.39 -34.27 1.32
N LEU A 290 33.36 -33.35 1.30
CA LEU A 290 33.27 -32.09 0.57
C LEU A 290 33.27 -32.35 -0.95
N SER A 291 32.31 -31.77 -1.65
CA SER A 291 32.13 -31.88 -3.10
C SER A 291 31.97 -30.49 -3.72
N GLN A 292 32.38 -30.35 -4.98
CA GLN A 292 32.26 -29.14 -5.78
C GLN A 292 31.30 -29.39 -6.95
N VAL A 293 30.36 -28.47 -7.15
CA VAL A 293 29.25 -28.61 -8.14
C VAL A 293 29.76 -28.76 -9.58
N GLN A 294 30.91 -28.17 -9.94
CA GLN A 294 31.46 -28.24 -11.30
C GLN A 294 31.91 -29.64 -11.75
N LYS A 295 32.28 -30.54 -10.83
CA LYS A 295 32.76 -31.89 -11.19
C LYS A 295 31.62 -32.90 -11.41
N ASP A 296 30.47 -32.70 -10.78
CA ASP A 296 29.35 -33.66 -10.80
C ASP A 296 28.33 -33.36 -11.92
N LEU A 297 28.24 -32.12 -12.44
CA LEU A 297 27.32 -31.73 -13.53
C LEU A 297 27.65 -32.35 -14.90
N ASN A 298 28.87 -32.86 -15.10
CA ASN A 298 29.22 -33.58 -16.32
C ASN A 298 28.60 -35.00 -16.37
N ASN A 299 27.98 -35.47 -15.28
CA ASN A 299 27.44 -36.84 -15.17
C ASN A 299 25.95 -36.94 -14.83
N THR A 300 25.25 -35.85 -14.55
CA THR A 300 23.82 -35.88 -14.21
C THR A 300 22.96 -35.32 -15.33
N LYS A 301 22.02 -36.15 -15.81
CA LYS A 301 20.86 -35.66 -16.57
C LYS A 301 20.16 -34.60 -15.72
N GLN A 302 19.68 -33.57 -16.40
CA GLN A 302 19.30 -32.25 -15.91
C GLN A 302 18.07 -32.21 -14.96
N GLU A 303 17.69 -33.30 -14.31
CA GLU A 303 16.34 -33.49 -13.73
C GLU A 303 16.24 -33.49 -12.20
N ASP A 304 17.30 -33.76 -11.42
CA ASP A 304 17.20 -33.78 -9.94
C ASP A 304 17.92 -32.58 -9.28
N MET A 305 17.14 -31.59 -8.84
CA MET A 305 17.64 -30.46 -8.04
C MET A 305 18.05 -30.94 -6.64
N ILE A 306 19.35 -30.84 -6.30
CA ILE A 306 19.85 -31.22 -4.98
C ILE A 306 19.42 -30.18 -3.94
N ILE A 307 18.76 -30.62 -2.86
CA ILE A 307 18.28 -29.75 -1.77
C ILE A 307 19.07 -30.01 -0.48
N CYS A 308 19.57 -28.94 0.13
CA CYS A 308 20.27 -28.96 1.41
C CYS A 308 19.34 -29.37 2.56
N ASP A 309 19.73 -30.37 3.37
CA ASP A 309 19.00 -30.85 4.56
C ASP A 309 18.98 -29.84 5.72
N GLY A 310 19.85 -28.84 5.68
CA GLY A 310 19.94 -27.79 6.70
C GLY A 310 18.95 -26.66 6.46
N CYS A 311 19.16 -25.88 5.40
CA CYS A 311 18.35 -24.68 5.11
C CYS A 311 17.18 -24.92 4.14
N ILE A 312 17.11 -26.10 3.53
CA ILE A 312 16.09 -26.46 2.53
C ILE A 312 16.14 -25.55 1.28
N GLU A 313 17.30 -24.95 1.00
CA GLU A 313 17.54 -24.24 -0.26
C GLU A 313 18.24 -25.16 -1.27
N PRO A 314 18.06 -24.93 -2.58
CA PRO A 314 18.77 -25.64 -3.62
C PRO A 314 20.29 -25.47 -3.51
N ILE A 315 21.02 -26.54 -3.79
CA ILE A 315 22.47 -26.50 -4.02
C ILE A 315 22.66 -26.19 -5.50
N THR A 316 23.14 -24.99 -5.79
CA THR A 316 23.31 -24.46 -7.14
C THR A 316 24.79 -24.21 -7.43
N ILE A 317 25.14 -23.96 -8.69
CA ILE A 317 26.51 -23.57 -9.07
C ILE A 317 27.00 -22.34 -8.28
N ALA A 318 26.09 -21.43 -7.90
CA ALA A 318 26.40 -20.27 -7.07
C ALA A 318 26.82 -20.61 -5.63
N SER A 319 26.46 -21.81 -5.14
CA SER A 319 26.94 -22.36 -3.87
C SER A 319 28.06 -23.36 -4.15
N SER A 320 29.29 -22.85 -4.30
CA SER A 320 30.42 -23.57 -4.88
C SER A 320 30.88 -24.83 -4.09
N SER A 321 30.53 -24.96 -2.81
CA SER A 321 30.91 -26.09 -1.95
C SER A 321 29.74 -26.65 -1.13
N TYR A 322 29.62 -27.98 -1.14
CA TYR A 322 28.63 -28.71 -0.34
C TYR A 322 29.19 -30.05 0.15
N TYR A 323 28.63 -30.57 1.23
CA TYR A 323 28.96 -31.88 1.78
C TYR A 323 27.91 -32.90 1.36
N LYS A 324 28.34 -34.08 0.92
CA LYS A 324 27.47 -35.23 0.63
C LYS A 324 27.86 -36.44 1.45
N CYS A 325 26.88 -37.25 1.84
CA CYS A 325 27.18 -38.51 2.52
C CYS A 325 27.77 -39.53 1.56
N GLY A 326 28.91 -40.14 1.93
CA GLY A 326 29.58 -41.15 1.11
C GLY A 326 28.95 -42.55 1.15
N GLN A 327 27.95 -42.80 2.01
CA GLN A 327 27.44 -44.14 2.33
C GLN A 327 25.99 -44.39 1.86
N HIS A 328 25.69 -44.17 0.57
CA HIS A 328 24.35 -44.37 -0.04
C HIS A 328 23.18 -43.61 0.61
N CYS A 329 23.46 -42.57 1.41
CA CYS A 329 22.41 -41.74 2.02
C CYS A 329 22.12 -40.51 1.15
N ASN A 330 20.85 -40.16 1.02
CA ASN A 330 20.41 -38.96 0.30
C ASN A 330 20.49 -37.70 1.18
N PHE A 331 21.68 -37.44 1.76
CA PHE A 331 21.92 -36.36 2.72
C PHE A 331 22.97 -35.38 2.19
N PHE A 332 22.59 -34.10 2.12
CA PHE A 332 23.41 -33.02 1.56
C PHE A 332 23.34 -31.77 2.41
N LEU A 333 24.46 -31.06 2.55
CA LEU A 333 24.51 -29.76 3.23
C LEU A 333 25.34 -28.76 2.45
N HIS A 334 24.89 -27.52 2.32
CA HIS A 334 25.80 -26.43 1.96
C HIS A 334 26.95 -26.35 2.98
N ALA A 335 28.17 -26.04 2.54
CA ALA A 335 29.29 -25.89 3.45
C ALA A 335 29.02 -24.88 4.59
N PRO A 336 28.38 -23.72 4.34
CA PRO A 336 27.90 -22.83 5.40
C PRO A 336 26.91 -23.46 6.39
N CYS A 337 26.00 -24.33 5.91
CA CYS A 337 25.01 -24.99 6.77
C CYS A 337 25.65 -26.01 7.71
N ALA A 338 26.75 -26.65 7.31
CA ALA A 338 27.52 -27.54 8.18
C ALA A 338 28.26 -26.79 9.31
N GLN A 339 28.42 -25.47 9.18
CA GLN A 339 29.20 -24.64 10.09
C GLN A 339 28.35 -23.59 10.82
N LEU A 340 27.04 -23.85 10.92
CA LEU A 340 26.10 -22.98 11.63
C LEU A 340 26.49 -22.80 13.10
N PRO A 341 26.30 -21.60 13.67
CA PRO A 341 26.49 -21.38 15.10
C PRO A 341 25.57 -22.26 15.94
N ILE A 342 26.11 -22.87 17.00
CA ILE A 342 25.32 -23.70 17.94
C ILE A 342 24.34 -22.82 18.74
N GLU A 343 24.72 -21.57 19.05
CA GLU A 343 23.90 -20.63 19.80
C GLU A 343 23.72 -19.31 19.05
N LEU A 344 22.51 -18.77 19.05
CA LEU A 344 22.17 -17.44 18.56
C LEU A 344 21.51 -16.58 19.64
N PRO A 345 21.63 -15.25 19.60
CA PRO A 345 20.86 -14.38 20.49
C PRO A 345 19.36 -14.52 20.20
N ILE A 346 18.53 -14.42 21.23
CA ILE A 346 17.07 -14.52 21.05
C ILE A 346 16.48 -13.30 20.34
N PHE A 347 15.30 -13.44 19.73
CA PHE A 347 14.59 -12.30 19.13
C PHE A 347 14.08 -11.37 20.24
N PRO A 348 14.18 -10.04 20.11
CA PRO A 348 13.85 -9.18 21.23
C PRO A 348 12.34 -9.14 21.52
N SER A 349 11.47 -9.37 20.53
CA SER A 349 10.05 -9.67 20.74
C SER A 349 9.79 -10.88 21.65
N HIS A 350 10.61 -11.93 21.58
CA HIS A 350 10.45 -13.11 22.44
C HIS A 350 10.80 -12.80 23.91
N LEU A 351 11.70 -11.83 24.17
CA LEU A 351 12.03 -11.37 25.53
C LEU A 351 10.88 -10.60 26.19
N THR A 352 9.90 -10.12 25.42
CA THR A 352 8.74 -9.41 25.97
C THR A 352 7.72 -10.33 26.64
N PHE A 353 7.76 -11.64 26.33
CA PHE A 353 6.90 -12.62 26.98
C PHE A 353 7.47 -12.95 28.36
N LYS A 354 6.72 -12.64 29.42
CA LYS A 354 7.08 -13.00 30.80
C LYS A 354 7.13 -14.52 30.92
N THR A 355 8.32 -15.09 30.99
CA THR A 355 8.52 -16.48 31.41
C THR A 355 9.42 -16.54 32.64
N ASP A 356 9.43 -17.69 33.33
CA ASP A 356 10.17 -17.92 34.57
C ASP A 356 11.70 -17.98 34.33
N GLY A 357 12.31 -16.79 34.32
CA GLY A 357 13.76 -16.56 34.38
C GLY A 357 14.43 -16.21 33.04
N PRO A 358 15.74 -15.88 33.03
CA PRO A 358 16.43 -15.39 31.84
C PRO A 358 16.54 -16.48 30.77
N HIS A 359 16.12 -16.17 29.54
CA HIS A 359 16.36 -16.97 28.33
C HIS A 359 16.77 -16.03 27.17
N ASN A 360 18.06 -15.89 26.94
CA ASN A 360 18.60 -14.92 25.97
C ASN A 360 19.24 -15.57 24.73
N LYS A 361 19.19 -16.89 24.63
CA LYS A 361 19.83 -17.66 23.57
C LYS A 361 18.87 -18.68 22.96
N LEU A 362 19.04 -18.91 21.67
CA LEU A 362 18.45 -20.01 20.94
C LEU A 362 19.54 -21.04 20.64
N LYS A 363 19.25 -22.32 20.83
CA LYS A 363 20.15 -23.44 20.54
C LYS A 363 19.76 -24.10 19.22
N LEU A 364 20.76 -24.41 18.40
CA LEU A 364 20.57 -25.16 17.16
C LEU A 364 20.07 -26.56 17.50
N ILE A 365 19.00 -26.98 16.84
CA ILE A 365 18.39 -28.29 16.93
C ILE A 365 18.28 -28.89 15.53
N PHE A 366 18.36 -30.21 15.48
CA PHE A 366 18.28 -30.99 14.25
C PHE A 366 16.98 -31.80 14.23
N PRO A 367 16.34 -31.96 13.07
CA PRO A 367 15.15 -32.80 12.95
C PRO A 367 15.50 -34.26 13.28
N ASP A 368 14.59 -34.97 13.93
CA ASP A 368 14.76 -36.40 14.18
C ASP A 368 14.86 -37.15 12.82
N GLN A 369 15.85 -38.03 12.72
CA GLN A 369 16.06 -38.83 11.52
C GLN A 369 14.95 -39.87 11.32
N ASN A 370 14.23 -40.23 12.38
CA ASN A 370 13.16 -41.23 12.38
C ASN A 370 11.76 -40.61 12.40
N SER A 371 11.65 -39.28 12.33
CA SER A 371 10.38 -38.57 12.37
C SER A 371 10.33 -37.49 11.27
N TRP A 372 9.11 -37.04 10.97
CA TRP A 372 8.85 -35.95 10.02
C TRP A 372 8.87 -34.56 10.67
N ASP A 373 9.30 -34.43 11.94
CA ASP A 373 9.19 -33.24 12.80
C ASP A 373 9.02 -31.93 12.03
N VAL A 374 7.75 -31.55 11.79
CA VAL A 374 7.39 -30.29 11.16
C VAL A 374 7.27 -29.26 12.26
N VAL A 375 8.17 -28.29 12.26
CA VAL A 375 8.19 -27.21 13.24
C VAL A 375 7.72 -25.93 12.58
N LYS A 376 6.79 -25.21 13.21
CA LYS A 376 6.38 -23.88 12.73
C LYS A 376 7.40 -22.85 13.21
N CYS A 377 7.99 -22.10 12.27
CA CYS A 377 8.84 -20.98 12.61
C CYS A 377 8.01 -19.83 13.19
N ASN A 378 8.32 -19.39 14.41
CA ASN A 378 7.64 -18.27 15.06
C ASN A 378 7.93 -16.92 14.40
N ALA A 379 9.05 -16.78 13.68
CA ALA A 379 9.43 -15.54 13.03
C ALA A 379 8.71 -15.31 11.69
N CYS A 380 8.73 -16.30 10.79
CA CYS A 380 8.06 -16.18 9.48
C CYS A 380 6.69 -16.84 9.41
N GLY A 381 6.31 -17.68 10.38
CA GLY A 381 5.05 -18.43 10.39
C GLY A 381 5.02 -19.67 9.49
N SER A 382 6.08 -19.94 8.71
CA SER A 382 6.16 -21.08 7.80
C SER A 382 6.47 -22.39 8.52
N ASN A 383 6.07 -23.51 7.91
CA ASN A 383 6.38 -24.86 8.39
C ASN A 383 7.75 -25.29 7.86
N CYS A 384 8.59 -25.83 8.73
CA CYS A 384 9.99 -26.12 8.46
C CYS A 384 10.33 -27.57 8.83
N THR A 385 11.15 -28.21 8.00
CA THR A 385 11.66 -29.59 8.21
C THR A 385 13.19 -29.67 8.26
N GLY A 386 13.88 -28.55 7.99
CA GLY A 386 15.33 -28.43 8.11
C GLY A 386 15.77 -28.09 9.52
N TYR A 387 17.00 -27.60 9.64
CA TYR A 387 17.58 -27.19 10.91
C TYR A 387 16.84 -25.97 11.47
N SER A 388 16.73 -25.91 12.80
CA SER A 388 16.01 -24.86 13.49
C SER A 388 16.72 -24.47 14.79
N TYR A 389 16.40 -23.29 15.31
CA TYR A 389 16.87 -22.78 16.57
C TYR A 389 15.73 -22.78 17.59
N LYS A 390 15.94 -23.38 18.76
CA LYS A 390 14.93 -23.49 19.84
C LYS A 390 15.36 -22.71 21.09
N CYS A 391 14.41 -22.03 21.72
CA CYS A 391 14.58 -21.49 23.07
C CYS A 391 14.53 -22.62 24.12
N GLU A 392 15.44 -22.62 25.09
CA GLU A 392 15.47 -23.67 26.13
C GLU A 392 14.25 -23.67 27.04
N LYS A 393 13.64 -22.50 27.26
CA LYS A 393 12.56 -22.29 28.24
C LYS A 393 11.16 -22.22 27.64
N GLY A 394 11.01 -22.45 26.34
CA GLY A 394 9.68 -22.39 25.70
C GLY A 394 9.63 -22.99 24.31
N ASP A 395 8.41 -23.07 23.78
CA ASP A 395 8.14 -23.56 22.43
C ASP A 395 8.30 -22.43 21.39
N PHE A 396 9.48 -21.82 21.39
CA PHE A 396 9.87 -20.82 20.41
C PHE A 396 10.94 -21.39 19.49
N PHE A 397 10.59 -21.48 18.22
CA PHE A 397 11.39 -22.09 17.17
C PHE A 397 11.57 -21.13 16.00
N VAL A 398 12.78 -21.06 15.47
CA VAL A 398 13.09 -20.24 14.30
C VAL A 398 13.92 -21.05 13.33
N ASP A 399 13.52 -21.13 12.06
CA ASP A 399 14.35 -21.82 11.07
C ASP A 399 15.71 -21.10 10.88
N VAL A 400 16.72 -21.83 10.40
CA VAL A 400 18.07 -21.26 10.27
C VAL A 400 18.15 -20.02 9.39
N LYS A 401 17.28 -19.89 8.37
CA LYS A 401 17.27 -18.74 7.46
C LYS A 401 16.76 -17.50 8.20
N CYS A 402 15.64 -17.64 8.89
CA CYS A 402 15.09 -16.59 9.75
C CYS A 402 16.03 -16.26 10.93
N GLY A 403 16.65 -17.27 11.53
CA GLY A 403 17.55 -17.12 12.67
C GLY A 403 18.81 -16.31 12.34
N CYS A 404 19.37 -16.55 11.14
CA CYS A 404 20.55 -15.83 10.62
C CYS A 404 20.20 -14.48 9.96
N LEU A 405 18.92 -14.22 9.68
CA LEU A 405 18.45 -12.95 9.12
C LEU A 405 18.21 -11.93 10.24
N ARG A 406 19.26 -11.21 10.62
CA ARG A 406 19.27 -10.25 11.75
C ARG A 406 19.89 -8.92 11.37
N GLY A 407 19.51 -7.88 12.10
CA GLY A 407 20.18 -6.58 12.08
C GLY A 407 19.57 -5.60 11.08
N THR A 408 20.43 -4.95 10.29
CA THR A 408 20.02 -3.95 9.29
C THR A 408 20.38 -4.46 7.90
N ILE A 409 19.45 -4.35 6.95
CA ILE A 409 19.59 -4.85 5.58
C ILE A 409 19.32 -3.77 4.55
N GLN A 410 19.96 -3.86 3.40
CA GLN A 410 19.70 -3.02 2.22
C GLN A 410 18.86 -3.77 1.18
N HIS A 411 17.54 -3.81 1.33
CA HIS A 411 16.71 -4.61 0.44
C HIS A 411 16.46 -3.92 -0.92
N LYS A 412 16.53 -4.65 -2.05
CA LYS A 412 16.39 -4.07 -3.42
C LYS A 412 15.08 -3.30 -3.65
N SER A 413 14.03 -3.65 -2.94
CA SER A 413 12.73 -2.96 -3.04
C SER A 413 12.69 -1.58 -2.39
N HIS A 414 13.73 -1.17 -1.67
CA HIS A 414 13.75 0.09 -0.96
C HIS A 414 15.14 0.73 -0.89
N LYS A 415 15.21 2.06 -1.00
CA LYS A 415 16.48 2.78 -1.05
C LYS A 415 17.13 2.93 0.33
N HIS A 416 16.35 3.11 1.39
CA HIS A 416 16.90 3.24 2.75
C HIS A 416 17.18 1.86 3.37
N PRO A 417 18.14 1.78 4.29
CA PRO A 417 18.37 0.56 5.06
C PRO A 417 17.17 0.26 5.96
N LEU A 418 16.82 -1.03 6.03
CA LEU A 418 15.74 -1.52 6.87
C LEU A 418 16.33 -2.19 8.11
N LYS A 419 15.88 -1.79 9.29
CA LYS A 419 16.31 -2.35 10.57
C LYS A 419 15.24 -3.29 11.11
N GLN A 420 15.65 -4.45 11.60
CA GLN A 420 14.74 -5.33 12.34
C GLN A 420 14.37 -4.68 13.68
N VAL A 421 13.06 -4.57 13.93
CA VAL A 421 12.52 -4.00 15.17
C VAL A 421 11.48 -4.93 15.76
N ASP A 422 11.28 -4.83 17.08
CA ASP A 422 10.28 -5.64 17.75
C ASP A 422 8.87 -5.20 17.37
N PHE A 423 8.02 -6.19 17.08
CA PHE A 423 6.63 -5.97 16.69
C PHE A 423 5.88 -5.02 17.65
N TRP A 424 6.09 -5.15 18.96
CA TRP A 424 5.36 -4.38 19.98
C TRP A 424 5.68 -2.88 20.00
N HIS A 425 6.85 -2.48 19.48
CA HIS A 425 7.28 -1.08 19.44
C HIS A 425 6.83 -0.35 18.18
N LEU A 426 6.13 -1.02 17.26
CA LEU A 426 5.56 -0.40 16.06
C LEU A 426 4.26 0.32 16.39
N GLN A 427 4.33 1.65 16.42
CA GLN A 427 3.16 2.51 16.38
C GLN A 427 3.03 3.11 14.97
N PRO A 428 1.85 3.01 14.32
CA PRO A 428 0.63 2.36 14.81
C PRO A 428 0.69 0.82 14.72
N TRP A 429 0.07 0.13 15.68
CA TRP A 429 -0.22 -1.31 15.56
C TRP A 429 -1.04 -1.57 14.29
N GLY A 430 -0.60 -2.53 13.47
CA GLY A 430 -1.25 -2.83 12.19
C GLY A 430 -0.61 -2.14 10.97
N SER A 431 0.71 -1.99 10.92
CA SER A 431 1.38 -1.65 9.64
C SER A 431 1.33 -2.85 8.69
N LYS A 432 0.90 -2.63 7.44
CA LYS A 432 0.91 -3.66 6.38
C LYS A 432 2.32 -3.83 5.83
N CYS A 433 2.72 -5.07 5.56
CA CYS A 433 3.93 -5.33 4.78
C CYS A 433 3.79 -4.73 3.38
N ASN A 434 4.75 -3.91 2.96
CA ASN A 434 4.79 -3.34 1.60
C ASN A 434 4.96 -4.43 0.52
N GLY A 435 5.43 -5.62 0.90
CA GLY A 435 5.55 -6.77 0.01
C GLY A 435 4.23 -7.49 -0.26
N CYS A 436 3.56 -7.99 0.78
CA CYS A 436 2.38 -8.85 0.63
C CYS A 436 1.06 -8.22 1.07
N GLY A 437 1.09 -7.04 1.72
CA GLY A 437 -0.08 -6.37 2.26
C GLY A 437 -0.64 -6.97 3.55
N VAL A 438 -0.02 -8.02 4.08
CA VAL A 438 -0.44 -8.69 5.33
C VAL A 438 -0.02 -7.87 6.55
N TYR A 439 -0.88 -7.87 7.57
CA TYR A 439 -0.63 -7.20 8.85
C TYR A 439 0.13 -8.11 9.83
N ASN A 440 0.74 -7.50 10.84
CA ASN A 440 1.23 -8.19 12.04
C ASN A 440 2.30 -9.25 11.79
N HIS A 441 3.25 -8.96 10.88
CA HIS A 441 4.46 -9.77 10.82
C HIS A 441 5.26 -9.65 12.12
N PHE A 442 5.79 -10.78 12.58
CA PHE A 442 6.66 -10.84 13.75
C PHE A 442 8.05 -10.30 13.36
N ASP A 443 8.58 -9.38 14.17
CA ASP A 443 9.88 -8.71 13.98
C ASP A 443 10.17 -8.24 12.55
N PRO A 444 9.34 -7.33 12.00
CA PRO A 444 9.52 -6.86 10.64
C PRO A 444 10.76 -5.97 10.51
N PHE A 445 11.22 -5.85 9.27
CA PHE A 445 12.27 -4.92 8.86
C PHE A 445 11.64 -3.58 8.49
N VAL A 446 12.11 -2.49 9.10
CA VAL A 446 11.49 -1.18 8.97
C VAL A 446 12.49 -0.10 8.61
N CYS A 447 12.05 0.82 7.77
CA CYS A 447 12.78 2.04 7.43
C CYS A 447 12.65 3.04 8.59
N GLY A 448 13.77 3.59 9.06
CA GLY A 448 13.76 4.65 10.08
C GLY A 448 13.41 6.03 9.53
N GLU A 449 13.54 6.22 8.21
CA GLU A 449 13.38 7.49 7.51
C GLU A 449 11.99 7.64 6.87
N CYS A 450 11.26 6.53 6.74
CA CYS A 450 10.06 6.44 5.92
C CYS A 450 9.15 5.30 6.39
N HIS A 451 7.88 5.36 6.03
CA HIS A 451 6.90 4.33 6.40
C HIS A 451 6.96 3.10 5.48
N TYR A 452 8.10 2.40 5.53
CA TYR A 452 8.33 1.18 4.75
C TYR A 452 8.62 -0.01 5.67
N TYR A 453 7.82 -1.07 5.54
CA TYR A 453 7.81 -2.23 6.43
C TYR A 453 7.81 -3.52 5.62
N LEU A 454 8.70 -4.45 5.94
CA LEU A 454 8.73 -5.77 5.34
C LEU A 454 8.68 -6.88 6.39
N GLY A 455 7.73 -7.79 6.21
CA GLY A 455 7.73 -9.06 6.94
C GLY A 455 8.90 -9.94 6.53
N LEU A 456 9.38 -10.75 7.47
CA LEU A 456 10.53 -11.64 7.27
C LEU A 456 10.34 -12.57 6.07
N GLU A 457 9.14 -13.11 5.89
CA GLU A 457 8.76 -13.93 4.73
C GLU A 457 9.02 -13.21 3.40
N CYS A 458 8.61 -11.94 3.29
CA CYS A 458 8.82 -11.13 2.08
C CYS A 458 10.31 -10.84 1.85
N VAL A 459 11.07 -10.51 2.89
CA VAL A 459 12.53 -10.28 2.78
C VAL A 459 13.25 -11.51 2.20
N THR A 460 12.77 -12.72 2.51
CA THR A 460 13.39 -13.96 2.05
C THR A 460 12.98 -14.40 0.64
N LEU A 461 12.05 -13.72 -0.03
CA LEU A 461 11.60 -14.10 -1.37
C LEU A 461 12.76 -14.04 -2.38
N PRO A 462 12.99 -15.07 -3.21
CA PRO A 462 14.07 -15.06 -4.18
C PRO A 462 13.86 -13.99 -5.28
N ALA A 463 14.94 -13.56 -5.92
CA ALA A 463 14.83 -12.58 -7.00
C ALA A 463 14.20 -13.15 -8.27
N SER A 464 14.38 -14.44 -8.53
CA SER A 464 13.71 -15.17 -9.60
C SER A 464 13.32 -16.58 -9.15
N VAL A 465 12.34 -17.16 -9.83
CA VAL A 465 11.91 -18.54 -9.59
C VAL A 465 11.52 -19.21 -10.91
N LYS A 466 11.94 -20.46 -11.09
CA LYS A 466 11.45 -21.29 -12.19
C LYS A 466 10.07 -21.84 -11.85
N HIS A 467 9.18 -21.78 -12.81
CA HIS A 467 7.80 -22.18 -12.62
C HIS A 467 7.41 -23.22 -13.68
N ARG A 468 6.83 -24.36 -13.31
CA ARG A 468 6.57 -25.48 -14.24
C ARG A 468 5.68 -25.13 -15.45
N TRP A 469 4.86 -24.10 -15.35
CA TRP A 469 3.96 -23.62 -16.41
C TRP A 469 4.55 -22.49 -17.27
N ASP A 470 5.77 -22.05 -16.97
CA ASP A 470 6.48 -21.04 -17.74
C ASP A 470 7.90 -21.52 -18.07
N LYS A 471 8.32 -21.34 -19.33
CA LYS A 471 9.67 -21.73 -19.75
C LYS A 471 10.71 -20.71 -19.28
N HIS A 472 10.29 -19.47 -19.04
CA HIS A 472 11.14 -18.40 -18.59
C HIS A 472 11.09 -18.28 -17.06
N GLU A 473 12.14 -17.75 -16.46
CA GLU A 473 12.16 -17.49 -15.03
C GLU A 473 11.20 -16.33 -14.70
N LEU A 474 10.40 -16.53 -13.65
CA LEU A 474 9.57 -15.46 -13.12
C LEU A 474 10.46 -14.56 -12.27
N ILE A 475 10.44 -13.25 -12.55
CA ILE A 475 11.25 -12.26 -11.85
C ILE A 475 10.38 -11.55 -10.81
N LEU A 476 10.87 -11.45 -9.57
CA LEU A 476 10.22 -10.68 -8.52
C LEU A 476 10.28 -9.19 -8.84
N SER A 477 9.10 -8.58 -8.97
CA SER A 477 8.92 -7.20 -9.39
C SER A 477 8.30 -6.35 -8.28
N PHE A 478 8.84 -5.15 -8.09
CA PHE A 478 8.41 -4.19 -7.06
C PHE A 478 7.65 -3.01 -7.71
N PRO A 479 6.63 -2.44 -7.05
CA PRO A 479 6.01 -1.20 -7.50
C PRO A 479 7.00 -0.01 -7.49
N PRO A 480 6.79 1.04 -8.32
CA PRO A 480 5.74 1.17 -9.32
C PRO A 480 6.02 0.36 -10.61
N TYR A 481 4.97 -0.22 -11.20
CA TYR A 481 5.04 -0.92 -12.49
C TYR A 481 4.87 0.10 -13.61
N ILE A 482 5.98 0.58 -14.17
CA ILE A 482 6.04 1.76 -15.06
C ILE A 482 5.31 1.54 -16.41
N ASP A 483 5.07 0.29 -16.82
CA ASP A 483 4.72 -0.04 -18.21
C ASP A 483 3.32 -0.59 -18.46
N VAL A 484 2.39 -0.65 -17.49
CA VAL A 484 1.13 -1.41 -17.69
C VAL A 484 -0.10 -0.65 -17.23
N HIS A 485 -1.01 -0.44 -18.19
CA HIS A 485 -2.25 0.33 -18.05
C HIS A 485 -3.41 -0.52 -17.47
N ASP A 486 -3.18 -1.80 -17.14
CA ASP A 486 -4.22 -2.77 -16.81
C ASP A 486 -4.10 -3.37 -15.40
N LYS A 487 -5.24 -3.83 -14.87
CA LYS A 487 -5.31 -4.61 -13.64
C LYS A 487 -4.63 -5.96 -13.86
N PHE A 488 -3.60 -6.26 -13.06
CA PHE A 488 -2.96 -7.57 -13.08
C PHE A 488 -3.87 -8.62 -12.43
N TYR A 489 -3.95 -9.80 -13.01
CA TYR A 489 -4.59 -10.96 -12.40
C TYR A 489 -3.54 -12.05 -12.20
N CYS A 490 -3.70 -12.82 -11.14
CA CYS A 490 -2.85 -13.98 -10.89
C CYS A 490 -3.32 -15.15 -11.75
N GLU A 491 -2.43 -15.70 -12.58
CA GLU A 491 -2.75 -16.85 -13.46
C GLU A 491 -3.15 -18.12 -12.70
N ILE A 492 -2.90 -18.20 -11.38
CA ILE A 492 -3.20 -19.39 -10.57
C ILE A 492 -4.55 -19.29 -9.88
N CYS A 493 -4.85 -18.15 -9.25
CA CYS A 493 -6.10 -17.98 -8.49
C CYS A 493 -7.12 -17.08 -9.17
N GLU A 494 -6.77 -16.48 -10.32
CA GLU A 494 -7.62 -15.57 -11.10
C GLU A 494 -8.08 -14.32 -10.31
N GLU A 495 -7.45 -14.01 -9.17
CA GLU A 495 -7.71 -12.82 -8.36
C GLU A 495 -6.84 -11.63 -8.81
N GLU A 496 -7.37 -10.40 -8.69
CA GLU A 496 -6.62 -9.16 -8.95
C GLU A 496 -5.37 -9.09 -8.05
N ILE A 497 -4.21 -8.85 -8.65
CA ILE A 497 -2.97 -8.55 -7.96
C ILE A 497 -2.98 -7.06 -7.63
N HIS A 498 -2.98 -6.76 -6.34
CA HIS A 498 -2.98 -5.37 -5.89
C HIS A 498 -1.71 -4.65 -6.39
N PRO A 499 -1.82 -3.47 -7.05
CA PRO A 499 -0.70 -2.83 -7.74
C PRO A 499 0.41 -2.29 -6.81
N LYS A 500 0.18 -2.34 -5.49
CA LYS A 500 1.19 -2.02 -4.47
C LYS A 500 1.83 -3.23 -3.81
N HIS A 501 1.42 -4.44 -4.15
CA HIS A 501 2.00 -5.67 -3.58
C HIS A 501 2.95 -6.27 -4.61
N TRP A 502 4.00 -6.93 -4.14
CA TRP A 502 4.99 -7.55 -5.00
C TRP A 502 4.37 -8.68 -5.82
N THR A 503 4.87 -8.84 -7.04
CA THR A 503 4.42 -9.87 -7.97
C THR A 503 5.62 -10.54 -8.62
N TYR A 504 5.47 -11.81 -8.94
CA TYR A 504 6.38 -12.50 -9.84
C TYR A 504 5.84 -12.38 -11.25
N ARG A 505 6.67 -11.89 -12.17
CA ARG A 505 6.29 -11.68 -13.56
C ARG A 505 7.26 -12.34 -14.52
N CYS A 506 6.71 -12.97 -15.54
CA CYS A 506 7.44 -13.30 -16.75
C CYS A 506 7.27 -12.16 -17.74
N MET A 507 8.34 -11.41 -18.05
CA MET A 507 8.28 -10.31 -19.01
C MET A 507 8.08 -10.79 -20.45
N GLU A 508 8.50 -12.02 -20.75
CA GLU A 508 8.39 -12.61 -22.09
C GLU A 508 7.00 -13.18 -22.36
N CYS A 509 6.40 -13.87 -21.39
CA CYS A 509 5.05 -14.45 -21.50
C CYS A 509 3.94 -13.49 -21.05
N ASP A 510 4.30 -12.34 -20.49
CA ASP A 510 3.41 -11.38 -19.85
C ASP A 510 2.47 -11.99 -18.78
N ARG A 511 3.01 -12.89 -17.96
CA ARG A 511 2.24 -13.60 -16.92
C ARG A 511 2.61 -13.13 -15.54
N SER A 512 1.60 -12.91 -14.69
CA SER A 512 1.77 -12.40 -13.33
C SER A 512 1.23 -13.37 -12.29
N PHE A 513 1.92 -13.47 -11.16
CA PHE A 513 1.59 -14.39 -10.07
C PHE A 513 1.70 -13.67 -8.72
N HIS A 514 0.78 -13.95 -7.78
CA HIS A 514 1.03 -13.60 -6.39
C HIS A 514 2.20 -14.47 -5.85
N PRO A 515 3.11 -13.92 -5.02
CA PRO A 515 4.15 -14.72 -4.36
C PRO A 515 3.60 -15.93 -3.60
N ARG A 516 2.47 -15.76 -2.90
CA ARG A 516 1.78 -16.84 -2.16
C ARG A 516 1.21 -17.96 -3.04
N CYS A 517 0.95 -17.67 -4.31
CA CYS A 517 0.37 -18.62 -5.25
C CYS A 517 1.42 -19.52 -5.89
N ILE A 518 2.71 -19.14 -5.82
CA ILE A 518 3.81 -19.97 -6.31
C ILE A 518 4.10 -21.06 -5.26
N PRO A 519 3.87 -22.35 -5.56
CA PRO A 519 3.94 -23.42 -4.56
C PRO A 519 5.30 -23.53 -3.86
N THR A 520 6.40 -23.26 -4.58
CA THR A 520 7.77 -23.28 -4.04
C THR A 520 8.07 -22.12 -3.10
N LEU A 521 7.20 -21.10 -3.04
CA LEU A 521 7.41 -19.88 -2.26
C LEU A 521 6.39 -19.68 -1.13
N GLY A 522 5.33 -20.49 -1.09
CA GLY A 522 4.29 -20.43 -0.06
C GLY A 522 4.66 -21.16 1.24
N THR A 523 3.65 -21.57 2.01
CA THR A 523 3.80 -22.17 3.36
C THR A 523 4.65 -23.45 3.41
N SER A 524 4.85 -24.09 2.26
CA SER A 524 5.66 -25.31 2.12
C SER A 524 7.07 -25.08 1.61
N ARG A 525 7.52 -23.83 1.43
CA ARG A 525 8.87 -23.50 0.96
C ARG A 525 9.99 -24.10 1.80
N ASN A 526 9.77 -24.27 3.11
CA ASN A 526 10.77 -24.80 4.04
C ASN A 526 10.57 -26.30 4.33
N ILE A 527 9.82 -27.00 3.47
CA ILE A 527 9.56 -28.44 3.57
C ILE A 527 10.38 -29.19 2.52
N LYS A 528 11.23 -30.11 2.96
CA LYS A 528 11.95 -31.03 2.07
C LYS A 528 11.06 -32.23 1.74
N PHE A 529 10.55 -32.26 0.51
CA PHE A 529 9.77 -33.38 -0.02
C PHE A 529 10.69 -34.52 -0.53
N GLY A 530 10.13 -35.71 -0.71
CA GLY A 530 10.81 -36.87 -1.31
C GLY A 530 11.62 -37.74 -0.33
N ARG A 531 11.74 -37.34 0.94
CA ARG A 531 12.34 -38.21 1.97
C ARG A 531 11.41 -39.40 2.26
N THR A 532 11.98 -40.55 2.57
CA THR A 532 11.23 -41.77 2.88
C THR A 532 11.58 -42.22 4.29
N LEU A 533 10.56 -42.46 5.12
CA LEU A 533 10.73 -42.91 6.50
C LEU A 533 10.01 -44.23 6.76
N GLU A 534 10.66 -45.09 7.54
CA GLU A 534 10.03 -46.24 8.17
C GLU A 534 9.30 -45.77 9.43
N ILE A 535 7.97 -45.77 9.38
CA ILE A 535 7.14 -45.37 10.52
C ILE A 535 6.70 -46.63 11.25
N SER A 536 7.00 -46.73 12.55
CA SER A 536 6.73 -47.94 13.35
C SER A 536 5.26 -48.38 13.36
N CYS A 537 4.31 -47.46 13.18
CA CYS A 537 2.89 -47.76 13.08
C CYS A 537 2.40 -48.04 11.63
N HIS A 538 3.30 -48.11 10.66
CA HIS A 538 2.98 -48.30 9.25
C HIS A 538 3.81 -49.43 8.60
N PRO A 539 3.19 -50.36 7.85
CA PRO A 539 3.84 -51.61 7.44
C PRO A 539 4.95 -51.47 6.38
N HIS A 540 5.14 -50.29 5.80
CA HIS A 540 6.13 -50.03 4.76
C HIS A 540 6.50 -48.54 4.75
N PRO A 541 7.64 -48.19 4.13
CA PRO A 541 8.15 -46.83 4.15
C PRO A 541 7.17 -45.84 3.49
N LEU A 542 7.14 -44.63 4.04
CA LEU A 542 6.29 -43.53 3.56
C LEU A 542 7.12 -42.35 3.13
N THR A 543 6.74 -41.76 2.00
CA THR A 543 7.41 -40.62 1.37
C THR A 543 6.57 -39.35 1.51
N LEU A 544 7.17 -38.25 1.95
CA LEU A 544 6.49 -36.95 2.03
C LEU A 544 6.41 -36.29 0.66
N VAL A 545 5.20 -35.95 0.22
CA VAL A 545 4.93 -35.38 -1.11
C VAL A 545 4.10 -34.09 -1.02
N PRO A 546 4.23 -33.18 -2.01
CA PRO A 546 3.36 -32.03 -2.12
C PRO A 546 1.93 -32.46 -2.54
N ASP A 547 0.92 -32.01 -1.79
CA ASP A 547 -0.53 -32.03 -2.05
C ASP A 547 -1.44 -33.13 -1.41
N GLY A 548 -2.21 -32.71 -0.39
CA GLY A 548 -3.68 -32.84 -0.32
C GLY A 548 -4.32 -33.34 1.00
N LYS A 549 -5.66 -33.35 1.06
CA LYS A 549 -6.49 -33.68 2.24
C LYS A 549 -6.74 -35.20 2.46
N PHE A 550 -5.73 -36.06 2.36
CA PHE A 550 -5.93 -37.49 2.65
C PHE A 550 -5.02 -37.97 3.76
N HIS A 551 -5.65 -38.60 4.76
CA HIS A 551 -5.00 -39.26 5.88
C HIS A 551 -4.89 -40.76 5.63
N PHE A 552 -4.91 -41.24 4.38
CA PHE A 552 -4.85 -42.66 4.06
C PHE A 552 -3.62 -42.94 3.22
N CYS A 553 -2.98 -44.08 3.46
CA CYS A 553 -1.88 -44.53 2.64
C CYS A 553 -2.38 -45.10 1.30
N ASP A 554 -1.83 -44.66 0.17
CA ASP A 554 -2.25 -45.13 -1.17
C ASP A 554 -2.00 -46.62 -1.42
N SER A 555 -1.02 -47.25 -0.77
CA SER A 555 -0.70 -48.66 -1.00
C SER A 555 -1.43 -49.65 -0.10
N CYS A 556 -1.77 -49.26 1.14
CA CYS A 556 -2.44 -50.18 2.07
C CYS A 556 -3.77 -49.65 2.60
N HIS A 557 -4.19 -48.46 2.16
CA HIS A 557 -5.44 -47.78 2.51
C HIS A 557 -5.69 -47.60 4.01
N LYS A 558 -4.65 -47.78 4.86
CA LYS A 558 -4.73 -47.55 6.30
C LYS A 558 -4.69 -46.06 6.62
N PHE A 559 -5.44 -45.67 7.64
CA PHE A 559 -5.47 -44.30 8.16
C PHE A 559 -4.17 -43.97 8.91
N LEU A 560 -3.56 -42.85 8.54
CA LEU A 560 -2.38 -42.25 9.14
C LEU A 560 -2.81 -41.37 10.32
N ALA A 561 -3.08 -42.00 11.47
CA ALA A 561 -3.39 -41.30 12.71
C ALA A 561 -2.14 -40.69 13.35
N TRP A 562 -1.56 -39.66 12.72
CA TRP A 562 -0.46 -38.90 13.31
C TRP A 562 -0.98 -37.56 13.87
N GLN A 563 -1.31 -37.59 15.17
CA GLN A 563 -2.08 -36.56 15.90
C GLN A 563 -1.42 -35.18 16.05
N LYS A 564 -0.16 -34.98 15.64
CA LYS A 564 0.58 -33.74 15.94
C LYS A 564 0.66 -32.72 14.81
N VAL A 565 0.23 -33.04 13.59
CA VAL A 565 0.35 -32.08 12.48
C VAL A 565 -0.97 -32.02 11.70
N ARG A 566 -1.79 -31.01 11.99
CA ARG A 566 -2.78 -30.51 11.00
C ARG A 566 -1.99 -29.86 9.86
N ILE A 567 -1.43 -30.67 8.97
CA ILE A 567 -0.65 -30.17 7.84
C ILE A 567 -1.63 -29.78 6.74
N GLY A 568 -1.96 -28.49 6.65
CA GLY A 568 -2.53 -27.93 5.43
C GLY A 568 -1.45 -27.88 4.36
N GLY A 569 -1.41 -28.85 3.44
CA GLY A 569 -0.58 -28.80 2.22
C GLY A 569 0.12 -30.11 1.82
N PRO A 570 0.85 -30.82 2.69
CA PRO A 570 1.56 -32.08 2.38
C PRO A 570 0.76 -33.40 2.60
N LYS A 571 1.08 -34.44 1.81
CA LYS A 571 0.63 -35.85 2.01
C LYS A 571 1.80 -36.82 2.23
N LEU A 572 1.49 -38.01 2.74
CA LEU A 572 2.41 -39.15 2.81
C LEU A 572 1.93 -40.26 1.84
N LEU A 573 2.83 -40.74 0.97
CA LEU A 573 2.54 -41.82 0.01
C LEU A 573 3.48 -43.02 0.18
N ALA A 574 2.99 -44.20 -0.17
CA ALA A 574 3.84 -45.38 -0.29
C ALA A 574 4.62 -45.38 -1.60
N SER A 575 5.86 -45.85 -1.57
CA SER A 575 6.82 -45.71 -2.67
C SER A 575 6.42 -46.46 -3.94
N LEU A 576 5.74 -45.77 -4.87
CA LEU A 576 5.81 -45.96 -6.32
C LEU A 576 5.88 -44.55 -6.93
N MET A 577 7.06 -44.12 -7.35
CA MET A 577 7.25 -42.82 -8.00
C MET A 577 6.63 -42.88 -9.40
N ALA A 578 5.38 -42.47 -9.54
CA ALA A 578 4.84 -42.10 -10.83
C ALA A 578 5.55 -40.82 -11.29
N SER A 579 6.01 -40.78 -12.54
CA SER A 579 6.63 -39.59 -13.12
C SER A 579 5.66 -38.40 -13.07
N ASP A 580 6.20 -37.19 -12.91
CA ASP A 580 5.44 -35.93 -12.82
C ASP A 580 4.49 -35.72 -14.02
N GLU A 581 4.82 -36.30 -15.18
CA GLU A 581 3.98 -36.30 -16.38
C GLU A 581 2.68 -37.09 -16.20
N ALA A 582 2.66 -38.21 -15.46
CA ALA A 582 1.46 -39.01 -15.26
C ALA A 582 0.43 -38.31 -14.34
N ILE A 583 0.91 -37.59 -13.33
CA ILE A 583 0.07 -36.83 -12.39
C ILE A 583 -0.46 -35.56 -13.07
N ALA A 584 0.40 -34.84 -13.80
CA ALA A 584 -0.02 -33.67 -14.58
C ALA A 584 -1.01 -34.05 -15.69
N HIS A 585 -0.82 -35.19 -16.36
CA HIS A 585 -1.73 -35.66 -17.41
C HIS A 585 -3.08 -36.13 -16.83
N SER A 586 -3.08 -36.72 -15.63
CA SER A 586 -4.30 -37.09 -14.90
C SER A 586 -5.11 -35.87 -14.46
N ILE A 587 -4.46 -34.83 -13.92
CA ILE A 587 -5.12 -33.58 -13.51
C ILE A 587 -5.60 -32.80 -14.74
N SER A 588 -4.78 -32.69 -15.79
CA SER A 588 -5.12 -32.01 -17.04
C SER A 588 -6.28 -32.70 -17.78
N GLY A 589 -6.28 -34.03 -17.84
CA GLY A 589 -7.37 -34.82 -18.43
C GLY A 589 -8.70 -34.66 -17.67
N ARG A 590 -8.66 -34.57 -16.34
CA ARG A 590 -9.85 -34.31 -15.49
C ARG A 590 -10.41 -32.90 -15.69
N LEU A 591 -9.54 -31.90 -15.79
CA LEU A 591 -9.94 -30.52 -16.09
C LEU A 591 -10.53 -30.38 -17.50
N LEU A 592 -9.95 -31.07 -18.49
CA LEU A 592 -10.47 -31.08 -19.85
C LEU A 592 -11.87 -31.70 -19.91
N GLY A 593 -12.10 -32.82 -19.22
CA GLY A 593 -13.42 -33.49 -19.13
C GLY A 593 -14.49 -32.63 -18.45
N ALA A 594 -14.16 -31.95 -17.35
CA ALA A 594 -15.08 -31.02 -16.70
C ALA A 594 -15.41 -29.81 -17.60
N ARG A 595 -14.42 -29.31 -18.34
CA ARG A 595 -14.57 -28.18 -19.27
C ARG A 595 -15.46 -28.54 -20.48
N THR A 596 -15.40 -29.76 -21.01
CA THR A 596 -16.31 -30.21 -22.09
C THR A 596 -17.77 -30.29 -21.66
N VAL A 597 -18.04 -30.73 -20.43
CA VAL A 597 -19.42 -30.79 -19.91
C VAL A 597 -19.96 -29.38 -19.63
N LEU A 598 -19.14 -28.47 -19.09
CA LEU A 598 -19.52 -27.06 -18.88
C LEU A 598 -19.78 -26.33 -20.21
N HIS A 599 -18.98 -26.57 -21.24
CA HIS A 599 -19.23 -26.02 -22.58
C HIS A 599 -20.55 -26.54 -23.18
N SER A 600 -20.90 -27.81 -22.93
CA SER A 600 -22.15 -28.40 -23.40
C SER A 600 -23.38 -27.85 -22.65
N ILE A 601 -23.22 -27.42 -21.40
CA ILE A 601 -24.25 -26.74 -20.61
C ILE A 601 -24.48 -25.32 -21.14
N LEU A 602 -23.40 -24.56 -21.40
CA LEU A 602 -23.47 -23.19 -21.91
C LEU A 602 -24.06 -23.11 -23.34
N ALA A 603 -23.97 -24.19 -24.12
CA ALA A 603 -24.53 -24.27 -25.47
C ALA A 603 -26.00 -24.72 -25.54
N SER A 604 -26.66 -25.03 -24.40
CA SER A 604 -28.02 -25.59 -24.38
C SER A 604 -29.08 -24.56 -23.93
N ALA A 605 -30.00 -24.20 -24.83
CA ALA A 605 -31.03 -23.18 -24.59
C ALA A 605 -32.28 -23.64 -23.79
N CYS A 606 -32.34 -24.89 -23.30
CA CYS A 606 -33.54 -25.45 -22.65
C CYS A 606 -33.27 -25.93 -21.22
N LEU A 607 -34.00 -25.38 -20.24
CA LEU A 607 -33.84 -25.57 -18.79
C LEU A 607 -33.86 -27.04 -18.34
N VAL A 608 -34.62 -27.91 -19.02
CA VAL A 608 -34.73 -29.33 -18.66
C VAL A 608 -33.45 -30.10 -19.02
N LYS A 609 -32.79 -29.78 -20.13
CA LYS A 609 -31.51 -30.38 -20.52
C LYS A 609 -30.37 -29.91 -19.62
N VAL A 610 -30.40 -28.65 -19.18
CA VAL A 610 -29.45 -28.11 -18.19
C VAL A 610 -29.54 -28.89 -16.87
N ARG A 611 -30.75 -29.20 -16.39
CA ARG A 611 -30.91 -30.03 -15.18
C ARG A 611 -30.33 -31.44 -15.34
N GLN A 612 -30.52 -32.09 -16.48
CA GLN A 612 -29.96 -33.42 -16.73
C GLN A 612 -28.42 -33.40 -16.89
N LEU A 613 -27.87 -32.35 -17.53
CA LEU A 613 -26.43 -32.15 -17.63
C LEU A 613 -25.80 -31.81 -16.27
N CYS A 614 -26.46 -31.00 -15.44
CA CYS A 614 -26.04 -30.74 -14.06
C CYS A 614 -26.11 -32.02 -13.22
N GLN A 615 -27.09 -32.89 -13.43
CA GLN A 615 -27.14 -34.21 -12.78
C GLN A 615 -26.02 -35.14 -13.25
N LYS A 616 -25.62 -35.09 -14.53
CA LYS A 616 -24.45 -35.82 -15.03
C LYS A 616 -23.13 -35.24 -14.51
N LEU A 617 -23.03 -33.92 -14.42
CA LEU A 617 -21.87 -33.24 -13.81
C LEU A 617 -21.78 -33.61 -12.32
N PHE A 618 -22.92 -33.62 -11.62
CA PHE A 618 -23.01 -34.02 -10.23
C PHE A 618 -22.70 -35.51 -10.04
N ALA A 619 -23.20 -36.40 -10.91
CA ALA A 619 -22.87 -37.83 -10.86
C ALA A 619 -21.39 -38.09 -11.17
N TYR A 620 -20.81 -37.40 -12.16
CA TYR A 620 -19.38 -37.46 -12.45
C TYR A 620 -18.54 -36.96 -11.27
N LEU A 621 -18.95 -35.85 -10.66
CA LEU A 621 -18.32 -35.33 -9.44
C LEU A 621 -18.48 -36.33 -8.29
N VAL A 622 -19.66 -36.93 -8.09
CA VAL A 622 -19.98 -37.86 -7.00
C VAL A 622 -19.27 -39.21 -7.14
N GLU A 623 -19.19 -39.79 -8.34
CA GLU A 623 -18.42 -41.02 -8.58
C GLU A 623 -16.92 -40.78 -8.40
N HIS A 624 -16.44 -39.54 -8.55
CA HIS A 624 -15.01 -39.19 -8.53
C HIS A 624 -14.61 -38.33 -7.31
N THR A 625 -15.54 -38.09 -6.39
CA THR A 625 -15.30 -37.64 -5.01
C THR A 625 -15.51 -38.82 -4.07
N PRO A 626 -14.53 -39.20 -3.23
CA PRO A 626 -14.76 -40.22 -2.21
C PRO A 626 -15.81 -39.73 -1.21
N ILE A 627 -16.80 -40.58 -0.96
CA ILE A 627 -17.91 -40.41 -0.01
C ILE A 627 -17.36 -40.09 1.38
N LEU A 628 -17.68 -38.90 1.91
CA LEU A 628 -17.66 -38.62 3.34
C LEU A 628 -18.89 -39.28 3.96
N GLY A 629 -18.67 -40.38 4.68
CA GLY A 629 -19.63 -40.94 5.63
C GLY A 629 -19.42 -40.32 7.01
N HIS A 630 -20.50 -39.70 7.50
CA HIS A 630 -20.72 -38.88 8.72
C HIS A 630 -20.31 -37.41 8.68
#